data_AF-A0A2V7Q9R0-F1
#
_entry.id   AF-A0A2V7Q9R0-F1
#
_cell.length_a   1.000
_cell.length_b   1.000
_cell.length_c   1.000
_cell.angle_alpha   90.00
_cell.angle_beta   90.00
_cell.angle_gamma   90.00
#
_symmetry.space_group_name_H-M   'P 1'
#
loop_
_entity.id
_entity.type
_entity.pdbx_description
1 polymer ?
#
loop_
_entity_poly.entity_id
_entity_poly.type
_entity_poly.pdbx_seq_one_letter_code
_entity_poly.pdbx_strand_id
1 'polypeptide(L)'
;MQALVVLLEEVTEAEREALVRWGAKAGADVLTGEGWALVGAPASRLASLARPDRLPPGLECLAPELGRFLAGYADPPRRWALGGGVLSLDHPVLIGIVNVTPDSFSDGGRFATLDRAVAQAERLAADGCELLDVGGESTRPGAAPVSVEDEIGRVAPVIEQLVRRGLGPVSVDTRKAAVARAALAAGAAVVNDVSGLAFDPELTAVVAQGGAGVIVMHMRGTPDTMDSLAVYRHVAADVAAELGAAAGRAEAGGVARERIVVDPGFGFAKTPEQNFRLLDELATVVALGYPVAVGPSRKRFLGAATGRPVEDRDRATAVACALAWERGARLFRVHDAGVAREALRVAGATTSPN
;
A
#
# COMPACT_ATOMS: atom_id res chain seq x y z
N MET A 1 1.89 -4.70 -27.40
CA MET A 1 1.79 -5.30 -26.06
C MET A 1 1.91 -6.81 -26.25
N GLN A 2 2.88 -7.46 -25.62
CA GLN A 2 3.10 -8.90 -25.79
C GLN A 2 1.87 -9.65 -25.22
N ALA A 3 1.31 -10.59 -25.98
CA ALA A 3 0.22 -11.43 -25.48
C ALA A 3 0.80 -12.43 -24.48
N LEU A 4 0.16 -12.56 -23.32
CA LEU A 4 0.48 -13.61 -22.36
C LEU A 4 -0.24 -14.87 -22.76
N VAL A 5 0.44 -16.00 -22.60
CA VAL A 5 -0.12 -17.32 -22.80
C VAL A 5 -0.10 -18.03 -21.46
N VAL A 6 -1.29 -18.34 -20.94
CA VAL A 6 -1.47 -19.05 -19.67
C VAL A 6 -1.89 -20.48 -19.96
N LEU A 7 -1.12 -21.46 -19.50
CA LEU A 7 -1.56 -22.85 -19.45
C LEU A 7 -2.26 -23.08 -18.11
N LEU A 8 -3.47 -23.61 -18.18
CA LEU A 8 -4.28 -24.05 -17.06
C LEU A 8 -4.35 -25.57 -17.16
N GLU A 9 -3.92 -26.24 -16.11
CA GLU A 9 -3.96 -27.70 -15.98
C GLU A 9 -5.09 -28.11 -15.02
N GLU A 10 -5.47 -29.38 -15.03
CA GLU A 10 -6.56 -29.94 -14.22
C GLU A 10 -7.94 -29.28 -14.43
N VAL A 11 -8.17 -28.71 -15.62
CA VAL A 11 -9.40 -27.96 -15.94
C VAL A 11 -10.54 -28.91 -16.29
N THR A 12 -11.65 -28.83 -15.55
CA THR A 12 -12.87 -29.60 -15.80
C THR A 12 -13.54 -29.21 -17.13
N GLU A 13 -14.41 -30.07 -17.65
CA GLU A 13 -15.13 -29.77 -18.91
C GLU A 13 -15.98 -28.50 -18.82
N ALA A 14 -16.68 -28.30 -17.70
CA ALA A 14 -17.47 -27.10 -17.45
C ALA A 14 -16.62 -25.81 -17.44
N GLU A 15 -15.45 -25.87 -16.82
CA GLU A 15 -14.47 -24.76 -16.80
C GLU A 15 -13.93 -24.47 -18.21
N ARG A 16 -13.59 -25.50 -18.99
CA ARG A 16 -13.12 -25.32 -20.37
C ARG A 16 -14.16 -24.61 -21.23
N GLU A 17 -15.42 -25.01 -21.14
CA GLU A 17 -16.50 -24.32 -21.87
C GLU A 17 -16.69 -22.87 -21.41
N ALA A 18 -16.61 -22.62 -20.10
CA ALA A 18 -16.74 -21.29 -19.53
C ALA A 18 -15.58 -20.37 -20.00
N LEU A 19 -14.35 -20.88 -20.07
CA LEU A 19 -13.18 -20.17 -20.60
C LEU A 19 -13.36 -19.80 -22.07
N VAL A 20 -13.84 -20.73 -22.90
CA VAL A 20 -14.10 -20.45 -24.33
C VAL A 20 -15.17 -19.36 -24.49
N ARG A 21 -16.28 -19.45 -23.75
CA ARG A 21 -17.34 -18.42 -23.76
C ARG A 21 -16.85 -17.06 -23.29
N TRP A 22 -15.99 -17.03 -22.27
CA TRP A 22 -15.36 -15.80 -21.80
C TRP A 22 -14.40 -15.22 -22.84
N GLY A 23 -13.54 -16.06 -23.43
CA GLY A 23 -12.52 -15.64 -24.39
C GLY A 23 -13.12 -14.96 -25.62
N ALA A 24 -14.21 -15.52 -26.16
CA ALA A 24 -14.95 -14.92 -27.27
C ALA A 24 -15.49 -13.51 -26.95
N LYS A 25 -15.90 -13.25 -25.70
CA LYS A 25 -16.39 -11.92 -25.26
C LYS A 25 -15.25 -10.96 -24.92
N ALA A 26 -14.19 -11.48 -24.31
CA ALA A 26 -13.05 -10.70 -23.87
C ALA A 26 -12.07 -10.38 -25.00
N GLY A 27 -12.17 -11.06 -26.14
CA GLY A 27 -11.16 -11.00 -27.20
C GLY A 27 -9.86 -11.69 -26.78
N ALA A 28 -9.97 -12.86 -26.16
CA ALA A 28 -8.84 -13.72 -25.82
C ALA A 28 -8.90 -15.00 -26.68
N ASP A 29 -7.74 -15.47 -27.11
CA ASP A 29 -7.60 -16.75 -27.78
C ASP A 29 -7.64 -17.85 -26.71
N VAL A 30 -8.54 -18.82 -26.87
CA VAL A 30 -8.68 -19.94 -25.94
C VAL A 30 -8.60 -21.23 -26.71
N LEU A 31 -7.59 -22.03 -26.40
CA LEU A 31 -7.44 -23.41 -26.86
C LEU A 31 -7.71 -24.33 -25.68
N THR A 32 -8.38 -25.45 -25.91
CA THR A 32 -8.69 -26.40 -24.84
C THR A 32 -8.39 -27.82 -25.29
N GLY A 33 -8.05 -28.66 -24.32
CA GLY A 33 -7.92 -30.10 -24.50
C GLY A 33 -8.35 -30.83 -23.24
N GLU A 34 -8.30 -32.15 -23.23
CA GLU A 34 -8.72 -32.93 -22.07
C GLU A 34 -7.85 -32.58 -20.84
N GLY A 35 -8.48 -32.04 -19.81
CA GLY A 35 -7.81 -31.64 -18.56
C GLY A 35 -6.97 -30.36 -18.64
N TRP A 36 -7.00 -29.60 -19.74
CA TRP A 36 -6.23 -28.36 -19.83
C TRP A 36 -6.89 -27.28 -20.70
N ALA A 37 -6.48 -26.03 -20.49
CA ALA A 37 -6.82 -24.90 -21.34
C ALA A 37 -5.62 -23.96 -21.49
N LEU A 38 -5.45 -23.37 -22.67
CA LEU A 38 -4.41 -22.41 -22.98
C LEU A 38 -5.08 -21.10 -23.39
N VAL A 39 -4.83 -20.04 -22.63
CA VAL A 39 -5.47 -18.73 -22.79
C VAL A 39 -4.43 -17.70 -23.21
N GLY A 40 -4.56 -17.19 -24.43
CA GLY A 40 -3.73 -16.16 -25.02
C GLY A 40 -4.43 -14.79 -25.00
N ALA A 41 -3.92 -13.82 -24.25
CA ALA A 41 -4.43 -12.45 -24.31
C ALA A 41 -3.46 -11.40 -23.73
N PRO A 42 -3.63 -10.11 -24.05
CA PRO A 42 -2.99 -9.02 -23.31
C PRO A 42 -3.32 -9.10 -21.81
N ALA A 43 -2.34 -8.79 -20.96
CA ALA A 43 -2.46 -8.84 -19.49
C ALA A 43 -3.70 -8.09 -18.94
N SER A 44 -4.04 -6.94 -19.52
CA SER A 44 -5.21 -6.14 -19.14
C SER A 44 -6.55 -6.85 -19.35
N ARG A 45 -6.63 -7.79 -20.30
CA ARG A 45 -7.83 -8.60 -20.55
C ARG A 45 -7.88 -9.80 -19.62
N LEU A 46 -6.74 -10.48 -19.43
CA LEU A 46 -6.61 -11.58 -18.47
C LEU A 46 -6.86 -11.13 -17.02
N ALA A 47 -6.56 -9.87 -16.69
CA ALA A 47 -6.82 -9.30 -15.36
C ALA A 47 -8.31 -9.38 -14.94
N SER A 48 -9.24 -9.54 -15.89
CA SER A 48 -10.65 -9.79 -15.57
C SER A 48 -10.91 -11.21 -15.03
N LEU A 49 -10.09 -12.20 -15.40
CA LEU A 49 -10.11 -13.56 -14.82
C LEU A 49 -9.50 -13.62 -13.42
N ALA A 50 -8.74 -12.61 -13.01
CA ALA A 50 -8.27 -12.47 -11.63
C ALA A 50 -9.33 -11.86 -10.70
N ARG A 51 -10.53 -11.51 -11.20
CA ARG A 51 -11.58 -10.82 -10.44
C ARG A 51 -12.77 -11.74 -10.16
N PRO A 52 -12.89 -12.30 -8.93
CA PRO A 52 -13.97 -13.21 -8.57
C PRO A 52 -15.39 -12.68 -8.76
N ASP A 53 -15.60 -11.36 -8.74
CA ASP A 53 -16.90 -10.72 -8.99
C ASP A 53 -17.28 -10.62 -10.48
N ARG A 54 -16.33 -10.86 -11.39
CA ARG A 54 -16.51 -10.77 -12.85
C ARG A 54 -16.28 -12.10 -13.57
N LEU A 55 -15.99 -13.15 -12.81
CA LEU A 55 -15.82 -14.49 -13.37
C LEU A 55 -17.18 -15.04 -13.84
N PRO A 56 -17.21 -15.69 -15.01
CA PRO A 56 -18.28 -16.61 -15.33
C PRO A 56 -18.39 -17.70 -14.24
N PRO A 57 -19.62 -18.15 -13.93
CA PRO A 57 -19.82 -19.30 -13.05
C PRO A 57 -18.98 -20.50 -13.48
N GLY A 58 -18.28 -21.10 -12.54
CA GLY A 58 -17.42 -22.26 -12.74
C GLY A 58 -15.93 -21.95 -12.84
N LEU A 59 -15.50 -20.69 -12.95
CA LEU A 59 -14.06 -20.32 -13.03
C LEU A 59 -13.49 -19.76 -11.71
N GLU A 60 -14.23 -19.86 -10.61
CA GLU A 60 -13.89 -19.26 -9.33
C GLU A 60 -12.59 -19.83 -8.73
N CYS A 61 -12.30 -21.10 -8.99
CA CYS A 61 -11.09 -21.79 -8.53
C CYS A 61 -9.81 -21.30 -9.25
N LEU A 62 -9.92 -20.75 -10.46
CA LEU A 62 -8.79 -20.35 -11.29
C LEU A 62 -8.30 -18.93 -10.99
N ALA A 63 -9.15 -18.06 -10.44
CA ALA A 63 -8.83 -16.66 -10.21
C ALA A 63 -7.64 -16.39 -9.27
N PRO A 64 -7.44 -17.13 -8.17
CA PRO A 64 -6.26 -16.92 -7.32
C PRO A 64 -4.95 -17.21 -8.06
N GLU A 65 -4.92 -18.26 -8.87
CA GLU A 65 -3.71 -18.68 -9.59
C GLU A 65 -3.42 -17.79 -10.79
N LEU A 66 -4.44 -17.45 -11.59
CA LEU A 66 -4.33 -16.43 -12.64
C LEU A 66 -4.01 -15.05 -12.06
N GLY A 67 -4.57 -14.69 -10.91
CA GLY A 67 -4.26 -13.45 -10.21
C GLY A 67 -2.78 -13.36 -9.84
N ARG A 68 -2.22 -14.43 -9.26
CA ARG A 68 -0.78 -14.53 -8.97
C ARG A 68 0.08 -14.47 -10.25
N PHE A 69 -0.30 -15.21 -11.29
CA PHE A 69 0.40 -15.22 -12.57
C PHE A 69 0.42 -13.81 -13.22
N LEU A 70 -0.73 -13.15 -13.26
CA LEU A 70 -0.87 -11.83 -13.88
C LEU A 70 -0.24 -10.71 -13.07
N ALA A 71 -0.12 -10.87 -11.74
CA ALA A 71 0.69 -10.00 -10.89
C ALA A 71 2.14 -9.93 -11.39
N GLY A 72 2.67 -11.06 -11.86
CA GLY A 72 4.02 -11.18 -12.41
C GLY A 72 4.20 -10.45 -13.75
N TYR A 73 3.11 -10.07 -14.42
CA TYR A 73 3.13 -9.37 -15.71
C TYR A 73 2.56 -7.95 -15.66
N ALA A 74 1.93 -7.55 -14.56
CA ALA A 74 1.82 -6.13 -14.26
C ALA A 74 3.25 -5.65 -14.02
N ASP A 75 3.79 -4.81 -14.90
CA ASP A 75 5.05 -4.09 -14.64
C ASP A 75 4.65 -2.84 -13.86
N PRO A 76 4.65 -2.85 -12.51
CA PRO A 76 4.29 -1.67 -11.75
C PRO A 76 5.29 -0.57 -12.06
N PRO A 77 4.89 0.71 -11.93
CA PRO A 77 5.83 1.80 -12.17
C PRO A 77 7.06 1.66 -11.27
N ARG A 78 8.24 1.68 -11.89
CA ARG A 78 9.55 1.51 -11.23
C ARG A 78 10.13 2.81 -10.68
N ARG A 79 9.35 3.89 -10.75
CA ARG A 79 9.74 5.24 -10.35
C ARG A 79 8.55 5.92 -9.70
N TRP A 80 8.82 6.69 -8.66
CA TRP A 80 7.82 7.52 -8.00
C TRP A 80 8.33 8.95 -7.86
N ALA A 81 7.58 9.90 -8.43
CA ALA A 81 7.92 11.32 -8.37
C ALA A 81 7.46 11.93 -7.03
N LEU A 82 8.37 12.62 -6.36
CA LEU A 82 8.19 13.26 -5.06
C LEU A 82 8.34 14.79 -5.19
N GLY A 83 8.13 15.53 -4.11
CA GLY A 83 8.64 16.89 -4.00
C GLY A 83 10.17 16.90 -4.12
N GLY A 84 10.73 17.60 -5.10
CA GLY A 84 12.17 17.78 -5.26
C GLY A 84 12.98 16.58 -5.79
N GLY A 85 12.34 15.47 -6.20
CA GLY A 85 13.08 14.31 -6.70
C GLY A 85 12.24 13.14 -7.19
N VAL A 86 12.90 12.01 -7.46
CA VAL A 86 12.30 10.74 -7.89
C VAL A 86 12.93 9.61 -7.09
N LEU A 87 12.10 8.73 -6.54
CA LEU A 87 12.53 7.50 -5.89
C LEU A 87 12.51 6.34 -6.88
N SER A 88 13.60 5.55 -6.95
CA SER A 88 13.59 4.28 -7.69
C SER A 88 12.84 3.23 -6.89
N LEU A 89 12.03 2.45 -7.59
CA LEU A 89 11.26 1.32 -7.09
C LEU A 89 11.70 0.01 -7.76
N ASP A 90 12.93 -0.03 -8.27
CA ASP A 90 13.54 -1.25 -8.81
C ASP A 90 13.93 -2.24 -7.69
N HIS A 91 14.03 -1.73 -6.46
CA HIS A 91 14.27 -2.48 -5.23
C HIS A 91 13.16 -2.21 -4.20
N PRO A 92 13.05 -3.03 -3.15
CA PRO A 92 12.13 -2.77 -2.06
C PRO A 92 12.49 -1.47 -1.33
N VAL A 93 11.56 -0.52 -1.28
CA VAL A 93 11.73 0.75 -0.57
C VAL A 93 11.13 0.65 0.84
N LEU A 94 11.94 0.92 1.84
CA LEU A 94 11.49 0.96 3.23
C LEU A 94 11.03 2.37 3.63
N ILE A 95 9.82 2.46 4.17
CA ILE A 95 9.23 3.66 4.76
C ILE A 95 9.27 3.51 6.29
N GLY A 96 10.08 4.32 6.96
CA GLY A 96 10.24 4.29 8.42
C GLY A 96 9.17 5.10 9.14
N ILE A 97 8.46 4.49 10.09
CA ILE A 97 7.40 5.17 10.85
C ILE A 97 8.01 6.01 11.99
N VAL A 98 7.76 7.32 11.96
CA VAL A 98 8.17 8.28 12.99
C VAL A 98 6.91 8.89 13.62
N ASN A 99 6.43 8.29 14.71
CA ASN A 99 5.28 8.81 15.46
C ASN A 99 5.71 9.94 16.38
N VAL A 100 5.02 11.08 16.30
CA VAL A 100 5.23 12.28 17.11
C VAL A 100 4.02 12.50 18.04
N THR A 101 3.60 11.43 18.71
CA THR A 101 2.52 11.48 19.70
C THR A 101 3.12 11.64 21.11
N PRO A 102 2.53 12.47 21.99
CA PRO A 102 2.94 12.51 23.38
C PRO A 102 2.53 11.20 24.06
N ASP A 103 3.49 10.30 24.27
CA ASP A 103 3.27 9.15 25.15
C ASP A 103 3.36 9.66 26.59
N SER A 104 2.22 9.69 27.31
CA SER A 104 2.08 9.96 28.76
C SER A 104 3.00 11.06 29.33
N PHE A 105 2.43 12.25 29.52
CA PHE A 105 3.11 13.42 30.10
C PHE A 105 3.60 13.19 31.54
N SER A 106 4.91 13.18 31.72
CA SER A 106 5.59 13.83 32.85
C SER A 106 6.97 14.36 32.41
N ASP A 107 7.15 15.67 32.59
CA ASP A 107 8.44 16.36 32.78
C ASP A 107 9.29 16.91 31.60
N GLY A 108 8.85 16.91 30.33
CA GLY A 108 9.65 17.55 29.25
C GLY A 108 9.00 17.76 27.86
N GLY A 109 7.66 17.77 27.81
CA GLY A 109 6.81 17.23 26.74
C GLY A 109 6.81 17.75 25.29
N ARG A 110 7.75 18.60 24.84
CA ARG A 110 7.88 18.98 23.41
C ARG A 110 9.29 18.78 22.85
N PHE A 111 10.32 19.33 23.50
CA PHE A 111 11.70 19.12 23.08
C PHE A 111 12.14 17.67 23.21
N ALA A 112 11.76 17.00 24.32
CA ALA A 112 12.03 15.57 24.49
C ALA A 112 11.35 14.72 23.41
N THR A 113 10.16 15.13 22.94
CA THR A 113 9.43 14.45 21.87
C THR A 113 10.11 14.66 20.51
N LEU A 114 10.58 15.89 20.22
CA LEU A 114 11.35 16.21 19.03
C LEU A 114 12.65 15.41 18.97
N ASP A 115 13.46 15.44 20.03
CA ASP A 115 14.75 14.74 20.07
C ASP A 115 14.57 13.22 19.93
N ARG A 116 13.53 12.66 20.56
CA ARG A 116 13.19 11.23 20.40
C ARG A 116 12.78 10.91 18.96
N ALA A 117 11.97 11.74 18.32
CA ALA A 117 11.53 11.55 16.94
C ALA A 117 12.72 11.62 15.97
N VAL A 118 13.62 12.60 16.15
CA VAL A 118 14.85 12.73 15.35
C VAL A 118 15.77 11.53 15.57
N ALA A 119 16.01 11.12 16.82
CA ALA A 119 16.84 9.95 17.10
C ALA A 119 16.25 8.65 16.53
N GLN A 120 14.92 8.51 16.52
CA GLN A 120 14.23 7.38 15.87
C GLN A 120 14.41 7.42 14.35
N ALA A 121 14.26 8.59 13.75
CA ALA A 121 14.45 8.77 12.32
C ALA A 121 15.89 8.46 11.87
N GLU A 122 16.89 8.88 12.65
CA GLU A 122 18.31 8.54 12.41
C GLU A 122 18.55 7.03 12.47
N ARG A 123 17.94 6.33 13.43
CA ARG A 123 18.00 4.86 13.50
C ARG A 123 17.37 4.21 12.27
N LEU A 124 16.15 4.63 11.90
CA LEU A 124 15.44 4.10 10.73
C LEU A 124 16.23 4.34 9.43
N ALA A 125 16.81 5.52 9.26
CA ALA A 125 17.68 5.83 8.12
C ALA A 125 18.93 4.94 8.11
N ALA A 126 19.59 4.75 9.26
CA ALA A 126 20.75 3.84 9.38
C ALA A 126 20.39 2.38 9.07
N ASP A 127 19.17 1.95 9.43
CA ASP A 127 18.62 0.64 9.12
C ASP A 127 18.19 0.51 7.64
N GLY A 128 18.25 1.59 6.86
CA GLY A 128 18.03 1.59 5.42
C GLY A 128 16.62 2.01 4.99
N CYS A 129 15.87 2.74 5.82
CA CYS A 129 14.72 3.48 5.32
C CYS A 129 15.16 4.56 4.34
N GLU A 130 14.52 4.57 3.18
CA GLU A 130 14.75 5.57 2.12
C GLU A 130 13.70 6.69 2.18
N LEU A 131 12.60 6.48 2.91
CA LEU A 131 11.57 7.49 3.20
C LEU A 131 11.24 7.43 4.69
N LEU A 132 11.06 8.59 5.31
CA LEU A 132 10.65 8.70 6.71
C LEU A 132 9.23 9.29 6.77
N ASP A 133 8.30 8.62 7.43
CA ASP A 133 6.88 9.01 7.49
C ASP A 133 6.53 9.53 8.90
N VAL A 134 6.28 10.83 8.98
CA VAL A 134 6.08 11.57 10.23
C VAL A 134 4.58 11.75 10.49
N GLY A 135 4.08 11.16 11.58
CA GLY A 135 2.67 11.25 11.97
C GLY A 135 2.47 11.95 13.32
N GLY A 136 1.60 12.97 13.37
CA GLY A 136 1.27 13.72 14.59
C GLY A 136 -0.04 13.32 15.27
N GLU A 137 -0.87 12.53 14.57
CA GLU A 137 -2.18 12.04 15.00
C GLU A 137 -2.18 10.50 14.99
N SER A 138 -2.66 9.89 16.09
CA SER A 138 -2.82 8.43 16.15
C SER A 138 -4.10 8.03 15.42
N THR A 139 -3.98 7.10 14.46
CA THR A 139 -5.12 6.50 13.76
C THR A 139 -5.60 5.20 14.43
N ARG A 140 -5.23 4.97 15.70
CA ARG A 140 -5.70 3.79 16.46
C ARG A 140 -7.14 4.04 16.96
N PRO A 141 -8.00 3.00 17.04
CA PRO A 141 -9.33 3.14 17.63
C PRO A 141 -9.28 3.75 19.03
N GLY A 142 -10.17 4.71 19.33
CA GLY A 142 -10.23 5.38 20.62
C GLY A 142 -9.18 6.46 20.87
N ALA A 143 -8.35 6.80 19.89
CA ALA A 143 -7.43 7.93 20.00
C ALA A 143 -8.19 9.27 19.97
N ALA A 144 -7.83 10.19 20.87
CA ALA A 144 -8.41 11.52 20.87
C ALA A 144 -7.98 12.29 19.59
N PRO A 145 -8.92 12.99 18.92
CA PRO A 145 -8.59 13.82 17.78
C PRO A 145 -7.63 14.95 18.18
N VAL A 146 -6.70 15.27 17.29
CA VAL A 146 -5.70 16.33 17.50
C VAL A 146 -6.13 17.58 16.74
N SER A 147 -6.03 18.76 17.36
CA SER A 147 -6.28 20.03 16.66
C SER A 147 -5.29 20.22 15.50
N VAL A 148 -5.67 21.00 14.48
CA VAL A 148 -4.79 21.29 13.35
C VAL A 148 -3.49 21.95 13.84
N GLU A 149 -3.62 22.91 14.76
CA GLU A 149 -2.51 23.68 15.32
C GLU A 149 -1.57 22.79 16.13
N ASP A 150 -2.10 21.87 16.95
CA ASP A 150 -1.28 20.93 17.70
C ASP A 150 -0.58 19.92 16.79
N GLU A 151 -1.25 19.43 15.75
CA GLU A 151 -0.65 18.50 14.80
C GLU A 151 0.48 19.16 14.02
N ILE A 152 0.27 20.39 13.52
CA ILE A 152 1.32 21.21 12.88
C ILE A 152 2.50 21.40 13.83
N GLY A 153 2.24 21.80 15.08
CA GLY A 153 3.26 22.01 16.10
C GLY A 153 4.05 20.75 16.47
N ARG A 154 3.53 19.55 16.19
CA ARG A 154 4.23 18.28 16.35
C ARG A 154 5.05 17.93 15.12
N VAL A 155 4.44 17.96 13.93
CA VAL A 155 5.07 17.39 12.72
C VAL A 155 6.06 18.34 12.06
N ALA A 156 5.73 19.64 11.94
CA ALA A 156 6.56 20.57 11.16
C ALA A 156 7.99 20.72 11.72
N PRO A 157 8.21 20.90 13.04
CA PRO A 157 9.57 21.00 13.59
C PRO A 157 10.40 19.73 13.39
N VAL A 158 9.77 18.54 13.44
CA VAL A 158 10.43 17.26 13.17
C VAL A 158 10.86 17.22 11.71
N ILE A 159 9.94 17.48 10.78
CA ILE A 159 10.20 17.47 9.33
C ILE A 159 11.37 18.43 8.99
N GLU A 160 11.36 19.67 9.49
CA GLU A 160 12.45 20.62 9.27
C GLU A 160 13.81 20.10 9.77
N GLN A 161 13.85 19.37 10.89
CA GLN A 161 15.09 18.79 11.41
C GLN A 161 15.57 17.62 10.56
N LEU A 162 14.67 16.73 10.14
CA LEU A 162 15.02 15.59 9.29
C LEU A 162 15.55 16.04 7.92
N VAL A 163 14.91 17.03 7.31
CA VAL A 163 15.33 17.63 6.04
C VAL A 163 16.69 18.30 6.17
N ARG A 164 16.90 19.12 7.22
CA ARG A 164 18.20 19.79 7.47
C ARG A 164 19.35 18.81 7.68
N ARG A 165 19.09 17.65 8.28
CA ARG A 165 20.08 16.59 8.50
C ARG A 165 20.34 15.73 7.26
N GLY A 166 19.53 15.87 6.21
CA GLY A 166 19.69 15.10 4.98
C GLY A 166 19.40 13.61 5.15
N LEU A 167 18.45 13.24 6.01
CA LEU A 167 18.12 11.83 6.30
C LEU A 167 17.25 11.15 5.21
N GLY A 168 17.12 11.77 4.04
CA GLY A 168 16.27 11.31 2.95
C GLY A 168 14.96 12.11 2.82
N PRO A 169 14.12 11.79 1.82
CA PRO A 169 12.80 12.39 1.69
C PRO A 169 11.93 12.11 2.92
N VAL A 170 11.02 13.04 3.20
CA VAL A 170 10.11 12.97 4.35
C VAL A 170 8.68 12.99 3.85
N SER A 171 7.86 12.08 4.37
CA SER A 171 6.42 12.02 4.21
C SER A 171 5.75 12.57 5.48
N VAL A 172 4.61 13.25 5.31
CA VAL A 172 3.71 13.58 6.41
C VAL A 172 2.49 12.66 6.37
N ASP A 173 2.23 11.94 7.46
CA ASP A 173 1.02 11.12 7.66
C ASP A 173 -0.09 12.01 8.20
N THR A 174 -0.93 12.53 7.30
CA THR A 174 -2.05 13.40 7.67
C THR A 174 -3.16 13.37 6.64
N ARG A 175 -4.38 13.60 7.12
CA ARG A 175 -5.60 13.73 6.34
C ARG A 175 -6.09 15.18 6.23
N LYS A 176 -5.37 16.15 6.81
CA LYS A 176 -5.78 17.55 6.96
C LYS A 176 -4.96 18.45 6.04
N ALA A 177 -5.61 19.22 5.18
CA ALA A 177 -4.97 20.07 4.17
C ALA A 177 -4.04 21.11 4.80
N ALA A 178 -4.45 21.72 5.91
CA ALA A 178 -3.64 22.70 6.64
C ALA A 178 -2.34 22.10 7.20
N VAL A 179 -2.39 20.86 7.73
CA VAL A 179 -1.21 20.15 8.23
C VAL A 179 -0.28 19.79 7.07
N ALA A 180 -0.83 19.25 5.98
CA ALA A 180 -0.06 18.94 4.78
C ALA A 180 0.63 20.19 4.22
N ARG A 181 -0.06 21.34 4.15
CA ARG A 181 0.52 22.61 3.67
C ARG A 181 1.71 23.06 4.53
N ALA A 182 1.58 22.99 5.86
CA ALA A 182 2.66 23.33 6.76
C ALA A 182 3.84 22.36 6.66
N ALA A 183 3.58 21.06 6.54
CA ALA A 183 4.59 20.03 6.35
C ALA A 183 5.36 20.18 5.03
N LEU A 184 4.67 20.47 3.92
CA LEU A 184 5.30 20.75 2.63
C LEU A 184 6.17 22.02 2.71
N ALA A 185 5.71 23.07 3.39
CA ALA A 185 6.51 24.27 3.64
C ALA A 185 7.76 23.99 4.51
N ALA A 186 7.68 23.02 5.42
CA ALA A 186 8.80 22.51 6.22
C ALA A 186 9.76 21.60 5.44
N GLY A 187 9.43 21.22 4.21
CA GLY A 187 10.28 20.42 3.32
C GLY A 187 9.84 18.96 3.15
N ALA A 188 8.65 18.57 3.58
CA ALA A 188 8.10 17.26 3.23
C ALA A 188 7.98 17.10 1.71
N ALA A 189 8.34 15.93 1.21
CA ALA A 189 8.29 15.58 -0.22
C ALA A 189 7.03 14.80 -0.58
N VAL A 190 6.34 14.23 0.41
CA VAL A 190 5.22 13.31 0.25
C VAL A 190 4.12 13.62 1.27
N VAL A 191 2.87 13.44 0.87
CA VAL A 191 1.70 13.36 1.76
C VAL A 191 1.19 11.92 1.78
N ASN A 192 1.10 11.32 2.96
CA ASN A 192 0.48 10.01 3.17
C ASN A 192 -0.90 10.22 3.82
N ASP A 193 -1.97 9.86 3.10
CA ASP A 193 -3.33 10.07 3.58
C ASP A 193 -4.11 8.75 3.69
N VAL A 194 -4.33 8.34 4.93
CA VAL A 194 -5.12 7.16 5.30
C VAL A 194 -6.59 7.24 4.85
N SER A 195 -7.11 8.44 4.56
CA SER A 195 -8.48 8.64 4.09
C SER A 195 -8.64 8.52 2.58
N GLY A 196 -7.54 8.41 1.83
CA GLY A 196 -7.57 8.35 0.37
C GLY A 196 -8.11 9.64 -0.28
N LEU A 197 -7.72 10.80 0.27
CA LEU A 197 -8.14 12.14 -0.12
C LEU A 197 -9.64 12.40 0.05
N ALA A 198 -10.29 11.66 0.96
CA ALA A 198 -11.74 11.76 1.19
C ALA A 198 -12.10 12.59 2.43
N PHE A 199 -11.17 12.84 3.35
CA PHE A 199 -11.45 13.55 4.60
C PHE A 199 -11.53 15.06 4.41
N ASP A 200 -10.48 15.67 3.85
CA ASP A 200 -10.39 17.12 3.62
C ASP A 200 -10.41 17.40 2.11
N PRO A 201 -11.44 18.10 1.59
CA PRO A 201 -11.58 18.35 0.16
C PRO A 201 -10.46 19.23 -0.42
N GLU A 202 -9.75 20.02 0.40
CA GLU A 202 -8.64 20.86 -0.07
C GLU A 202 -7.33 20.10 -0.23
N LEU A 203 -7.20 18.91 0.38
CA LEU A 203 -5.92 18.18 0.45
C LEU A 203 -5.38 17.81 -0.93
N THR A 204 -6.26 17.42 -1.86
CA THR A 204 -5.88 17.12 -3.24
C THR A 204 -5.22 18.32 -3.92
N ALA A 205 -5.79 19.52 -3.74
CA ALA A 205 -5.24 20.75 -4.31
C ALA A 205 -3.89 21.12 -3.66
N VAL A 206 -3.73 20.90 -2.35
CA VAL A 206 -2.46 21.09 -1.64
C VAL A 206 -1.36 20.19 -2.21
N VAL A 207 -1.65 18.90 -2.42
CA VAL A 207 -0.71 17.94 -3.00
C VAL A 207 -0.31 18.36 -4.42
N ALA A 208 -1.30 18.70 -5.26
CA ALA A 208 -1.07 19.10 -6.64
C ALA A 208 -0.23 20.38 -6.75
N GLN A 209 -0.59 21.42 -6.00
CA GLN A 209 0.13 22.71 -5.97
C GLN A 209 1.54 22.58 -5.41
N GLY A 210 1.72 21.75 -4.37
CA GLY A 210 3.03 21.50 -3.77
C GLY A 210 3.95 20.63 -4.63
N GLY A 211 3.42 20.00 -5.70
CA GLY A 211 4.18 19.03 -6.47
C GLY A 211 4.74 17.92 -5.58
N ALA A 212 3.95 17.45 -4.62
CA ALA A 212 4.32 16.39 -3.70
C ALA A 212 4.01 15.01 -4.29
N GLY A 213 4.69 13.97 -3.81
CA GLY A 213 4.17 12.60 -3.94
C GLY A 213 2.96 12.40 -3.02
N VAL A 214 2.09 11.44 -3.33
CA VAL A 214 0.96 11.09 -2.45
C VAL A 214 0.78 9.59 -2.32
N ILE A 215 0.54 9.13 -1.10
CA ILE A 215 0.06 7.78 -0.81
C ILE A 215 -1.43 7.87 -0.52
N VAL A 216 -2.23 7.23 -1.37
CA VAL A 216 -3.69 7.17 -1.28
C VAL A 216 -4.07 5.81 -0.71
N MET A 217 -4.54 5.77 0.54
CA MET A 217 -4.89 4.51 1.21
C MET A 217 -6.38 4.19 1.10
N HIS A 218 -6.70 2.90 1.10
CA HIS A 218 -8.05 2.40 1.30
C HIS A 218 -8.41 2.35 2.79
N MET A 219 -9.45 3.09 3.17
CA MET A 219 -10.13 2.94 4.46
C MET A 219 -11.63 3.20 4.28
N ARG A 220 -12.46 2.46 5.01
CA ARG A 220 -13.89 2.76 5.16
C ARG A 220 -14.15 3.31 6.56
N GLY A 221 -14.94 4.37 6.65
CA GLY A 221 -15.28 5.03 7.92
C GLY A 221 -14.10 5.76 8.55
N THR A 222 -14.04 5.71 9.88
CA THR A 222 -13.03 6.34 10.74
C THR A 222 -12.36 5.27 11.62
N PRO A 223 -11.24 5.56 12.31
CA PRO A 223 -10.64 4.60 13.26
C PRO A 223 -11.63 4.00 14.27
N ASP A 224 -12.67 4.75 14.67
CA ASP A 224 -13.70 4.29 15.61
C ASP A 224 -14.83 3.47 14.96
N THR A 225 -15.07 3.64 13.66
CA THR A 225 -16.19 3.00 12.94
C THR A 225 -15.77 1.97 11.90
N MET A 226 -14.49 1.93 11.54
CA MET A 226 -13.99 1.14 10.41
C MET A 226 -14.26 -0.35 10.57
N ASP A 227 -14.22 -0.86 11.80
CA ASP A 227 -14.39 -2.29 12.08
C ASP A 227 -15.81 -2.78 11.77
N SER A 228 -16.84 -1.95 11.99
CA SER A 228 -18.22 -2.29 11.64
C SER A 228 -18.49 -2.22 10.13
N LEU A 229 -17.61 -1.57 9.37
CA LEU A 229 -17.69 -1.41 7.92
C LEU A 229 -16.83 -2.42 7.14
N ALA A 230 -16.27 -3.41 7.83
CA ALA A 230 -15.48 -4.50 7.27
C ALA A 230 -16.34 -5.55 6.51
N VAL A 231 -17.26 -5.08 5.67
CA VAL A 231 -18.21 -5.89 4.90
C VAL A 231 -17.89 -5.77 3.43
N TYR A 232 -17.25 -6.80 2.87
CA TYR A 232 -16.87 -6.86 1.45
C TYR A 232 -17.58 -8.03 0.80
N ARG A 233 -17.97 -7.87 -0.47
CA ARG A 233 -18.35 -9.01 -1.32
C ARG A 233 -17.11 -9.85 -1.60
N HIS A 234 -16.05 -9.16 -2.00
CA HIS A 234 -14.73 -9.74 -2.20
C HIS A 234 -13.65 -8.70 -1.89
N VAL A 235 -12.93 -8.89 -0.79
CA VAL A 235 -12.05 -7.84 -0.22
C VAL A 235 -11.04 -7.28 -1.22
N ALA A 236 -10.34 -8.11 -1.98
CA ALA A 236 -9.32 -7.63 -2.93
C ALA A 236 -9.93 -6.83 -4.09
N ALA A 237 -11.08 -7.26 -4.60
CA ALA A 237 -11.74 -6.63 -5.74
C ALA A 237 -12.41 -5.31 -5.34
N ASP A 238 -13.10 -5.30 -4.19
CA ASP A 238 -13.74 -4.11 -3.64
C ASP A 238 -12.67 -3.06 -3.27
N VAL A 239 -11.58 -3.47 -2.60
CA VAL A 239 -10.45 -2.57 -2.27
C VAL A 239 -9.82 -1.98 -3.53
N ALA A 240 -9.55 -2.79 -4.56
CA ALA A 240 -8.97 -2.30 -5.81
C ALA A 240 -9.92 -1.33 -6.55
N ALA A 241 -11.23 -1.59 -6.56
CA ALA A 241 -12.21 -0.69 -7.17
C ALA A 241 -12.27 0.66 -6.43
N GLU A 242 -12.31 0.64 -5.10
CA GLU A 242 -12.35 1.85 -4.27
C GLU A 242 -11.05 2.66 -4.35
N LEU A 243 -9.88 1.99 -4.35
CA LEU A 243 -8.58 2.64 -4.59
C LEU A 243 -8.47 3.24 -5.98
N GLY A 244 -8.89 2.51 -7.02
CA GLY A 244 -8.88 3.02 -8.38
C GLY A 244 -9.73 4.28 -8.52
N ALA A 245 -10.90 4.32 -7.86
CA ALA A 245 -11.73 5.51 -7.80
C ALA A 245 -11.06 6.66 -7.03
N ALA A 246 -10.37 6.38 -5.91
CA ALA A 246 -9.64 7.38 -5.15
C ALA A 246 -8.46 7.98 -5.93
N ALA A 247 -7.64 7.14 -6.56
CA ALA A 247 -6.56 7.58 -7.42
C ALA A 247 -7.06 8.38 -8.62
N GLY A 248 -8.17 7.96 -9.24
CA GLY A 248 -8.81 8.72 -10.33
C GLY A 248 -9.30 10.10 -9.90
N ARG A 249 -9.81 10.26 -8.67
CA ARG A 249 -10.14 11.59 -8.11
C ARG A 249 -8.89 12.44 -7.88
N ALA A 250 -7.78 11.85 -7.43
CA ALA A 250 -6.52 12.56 -7.27
C ALA A 250 -6.00 13.10 -8.62
N GLU A 251 -6.02 12.26 -9.66
CA GLU A 251 -5.64 12.66 -11.03
C GLU A 251 -6.55 13.78 -11.56
N ALA A 252 -7.87 13.65 -11.39
CA ALA A 252 -8.82 14.70 -11.79
C ALA A 252 -8.63 16.01 -11.01
N GLY A 253 -8.11 15.94 -9.78
CA GLY A 253 -7.72 17.08 -8.96
C GLY A 253 -6.35 17.68 -9.30
N GLY A 254 -5.68 17.19 -10.34
CA GLY A 254 -4.42 17.74 -10.85
C GLY A 254 -3.16 17.08 -10.32
N VAL A 255 -3.26 15.99 -9.55
CA VAL A 255 -2.09 15.21 -9.11
C VAL A 255 -1.61 14.33 -10.27
N ALA A 256 -0.39 14.53 -10.74
CA ALA A 256 0.16 13.72 -11.83
C ALA A 256 0.25 12.23 -11.44
N ARG A 257 -0.04 11.33 -12.38
CA ARG A 257 -0.12 9.88 -12.14
C ARG A 257 1.16 9.31 -11.53
N GLU A 258 2.32 9.75 -12.00
CA GLU A 258 3.65 9.34 -11.53
C GLU A 258 3.97 9.77 -10.09
N ARG A 259 3.11 10.61 -9.48
CA ARG A 259 3.20 11.05 -8.08
C ARG A 259 2.30 10.24 -7.14
N ILE A 260 1.44 9.37 -7.66
CA ILE A 260 0.45 8.63 -6.87
C ILE A 260 0.98 7.22 -6.58
N VAL A 261 0.92 6.85 -5.30
CA VAL A 261 1.07 5.49 -4.77
C VAL A 261 -0.25 5.08 -4.13
N VAL A 262 -0.63 3.81 -4.25
CA VAL A 262 -1.83 3.28 -3.60
C VAL A 262 -1.47 2.34 -2.45
N ASP A 263 -2.24 2.37 -1.36
CA ASP A 263 -2.08 1.48 -0.20
C ASP A 263 -3.40 0.72 0.08
N PRO A 264 -3.41 -0.63 0.10
CA PRO A 264 -4.60 -1.44 0.35
C PRO A 264 -5.16 -1.31 1.78
N GLY A 265 -4.46 -0.63 2.68
CA GLY A 265 -4.92 -0.30 4.03
C GLY A 265 -5.02 -1.53 4.92
N PHE A 266 -3.92 -2.27 5.10
CA PHE A 266 -3.89 -3.41 6.01
C PHE A 266 -4.24 -3.00 7.45
N GLY A 267 -5.18 -3.74 8.05
CA GLY A 267 -5.71 -3.49 9.37
C GLY A 267 -6.68 -2.31 9.47
N PHE A 268 -7.08 -1.70 8.35
CA PHE A 268 -8.12 -0.66 8.30
C PHE A 268 -9.38 -1.18 7.64
N ALA A 269 -10.49 -1.14 8.37
CA ALA A 269 -11.80 -1.66 7.97
C ALA A 269 -11.77 -3.12 7.46
N LYS A 270 -10.97 -4.01 8.07
CA LYS A 270 -10.81 -5.41 7.64
C LYS A 270 -10.65 -6.36 8.83
N THR A 271 -11.29 -7.53 8.76
CA THR A 271 -11.06 -8.65 9.70
C THR A 271 -9.69 -9.29 9.46
N PRO A 272 -9.14 -10.11 10.39
CA PRO A 272 -7.90 -10.81 10.17
C PRO A 272 -7.88 -11.65 8.87
N GLU A 273 -8.95 -12.40 8.61
CA GLU A 273 -9.10 -13.27 7.44
C GLU A 273 -9.11 -12.44 6.14
N GLN A 274 -9.81 -11.31 6.16
CA GLN A 274 -9.85 -10.37 5.04
C GLN A 274 -8.47 -9.74 4.76
N ASN A 275 -7.66 -9.48 5.81
CA ASN A 275 -6.29 -8.99 5.61
C ASN A 275 -5.40 -10.07 4.98
N PHE A 276 -5.48 -11.33 5.40
CA PHE A 276 -4.70 -12.39 4.78
C PHE A 276 -5.13 -12.67 3.34
N ARG A 277 -6.44 -12.63 3.05
CA ARG A 277 -6.93 -12.75 1.68
C ARG A 277 -6.47 -11.61 0.78
N LEU A 278 -6.52 -10.36 1.28
CA LEU A 278 -6.01 -9.21 0.56
C LEU A 278 -4.49 -9.28 0.33
N LEU A 279 -3.74 -9.81 1.30
CA LEU A 279 -2.31 -10.06 1.12
C LEU A 279 -2.08 -11.12 0.05
N ASP A 280 -2.82 -12.22 0.07
CA ASP A 280 -2.68 -13.29 -0.94
C ASP A 280 -2.99 -12.80 -2.35
N GLU A 281 -4.01 -11.96 -2.48
CA GLU A 281 -4.52 -11.43 -3.75
C GLU A 281 -4.05 -9.99 -4.05
N LEU A 282 -2.94 -9.56 -3.45
CA LEU A 282 -2.42 -8.18 -3.56
C LEU A 282 -2.18 -7.74 -5.03
N ALA A 283 -1.90 -8.71 -5.90
CA ALA A 283 -1.85 -8.59 -7.35
C ALA A 283 -3.02 -7.78 -7.95
N THR A 284 -4.22 -7.94 -7.40
CA THR A 284 -5.43 -7.25 -7.85
C THR A 284 -5.31 -5.73 -7.70
N VAL A 285 -4.60 -5.27 -6.66
CA VAL A 285 -4.32 -3.84 -6.43
C VAL A 285 -3.15 -3.37 -7.30
N VAL A 286 -2.12 -4.20 -7.47
CA VAL A 286 -0.98 -3.91 -8.37
C VAL A 286 -1.45 -3.68 -9.81
N ALA A 287 -2.46 -4.44 -10.25
CA ALA A 287 -3.08 -4.31 -11.57
C ALA A 287 -3.73 -2.94 -11.85
N LEU A 288 -3.87 -2.06 -10.85
CA LEU A 288 -4.28 -0.65 -11.05
C LEU A 288 -3.19 0.18 -11.76
N GLY A 289 -1.96 -0.32 -11.85
CA GLY A 289 -0.85 0.32 -12.56
C GLY A 289 -0.26 1.53 -11.83
N TYR A 290 -0.41 1.59 -10.50
CA TYR A 290 0.29 2.51 -9.60
C TYR A 290 1.29 1.69 -8.77
N PRO A 291 2.37 2.29 -8.25
CA PRO A 291 3.14 1.61 -7.23
C PRO A 291 2.28 1.34 -5.99
N VAL A 292 2.56 0.21 -5.34
CA VAL A 292 1.81 -0.24 -4.15
C VAL A 292 2.69 -0.13 -2.91
N ALA A 293 2.22 0.65 -1.94
CA ALA A 293 2.74 0.66 -0.58
C ALA A 293 1.95 -0.31 0.31
N VAL A 294 2.61 -0.95 1.27
CA VAL A 294 1.95 -1.81 2.26
C VAL A 294 2.44 -1.49 3.67
N GLY A 295 1.51 -1.38 4.62
CA GLY A 295 1.80 -1.16 6.04
C GLY A 295 1.29 -2.26 6.98
N PRO A 296 1.80 -3.52 6.89
CA PRO A 296 1.37 -4.59 7.79
C PRO A 296 1.96 -4.48 9.21
N SER A 297 2.91 -3.56 9.43
CA SER A 297 3.77 -3.53 10.61
C SER A 297 3.01 -3.55 11.95
N ARG A 298 3.27 -4.60 12.73
CA ARG A 298 2.71 -4.87 14.07
C ARG A 298 1.18 -4.94 14.14
N LYS A 299 0.49 -4.98 12.99
CA LYS A 299 -0.98 -4.97 12.92
C LYS A 299 -1.60 -6.21 13.57
N ARG A 300 -2.84 -6.05 14.05
CA ARG A 300 -3.59 -7.07 14.80
C ARG A 300 -3.74 -8.40 14.06
N PHE A 301 -3.89 -8.40 12.74
CA PHE A 301 -4.09 -9.63 11.96
C PHE A 301 -2.86 -10.55 11.99
N LEU A 302 -1.65 -9.99 12.08
CA LEU A 302 -0.43 -10.80 12.27
C LEU A 302 -0.42 -11.49 13.64
N GLY A 303 -0.91 -10.81 14.67
CA GLY A 303 -1.10 -11.39 15.99
C GLY A 303 -2.11 -12.54 15.98
N ALA A 304 -3.19 -12.44 15.21
CA ALA A 304 -4.19 -13.50 15.08
C ALA A 304 -3.60 -14.79 14.49
N ALA A 305 -2.66 -14.70 13.54
CA ALA A 305 -2.00 -15.87 12.96
C ALA A 305 -0.87 -16.44 13.83
N THR A 306 -0.17 -15.59 14.59
CA THR A 306 1.07 -15.99 15.31
C THR A 306 0.91 -16.16 16.81
N GLY A 307 -0.21 -15.70 17.38
CA GLY A 307 -0.42 -15.63 18.83
C GLY A 307 0.47 -14.62 19.55
N ARG A 308 1.20 -13.75 18.84
CA ARG A 308 2.18 -12.82 19.43
C ARG A 308 1.57 -11.48 19.87
N PRO A 309 2.03 -10.91 21.00
CA PRO A 309 1.71 -9.55 21.40
C PRO A 309 2.31 -8.52 20.42
N VAL A 310 1.93 -7.24 20.52
CA VAL A 310 2.27 -6.23 19.49
C VAL A 310 3.77 -5.97 19.38
N GLU A 311 4.49 -6.11 20.50
CA GLU A 311 5.93 -5.92 20.65
C GLU A 311 6.74 -7.01 19.94
N ASP A 312 6.17 -8.21 19.79
CA ASP A 312 6.85 -9.39 19.23
C ASP A 312 6.45 -9.67 17.76
N ARG A 313 5.85 -8.69 17.08
CA ARG A 313 5.32 -8.86 15.71
C ARG A 313 6.28 -8.44 14.59
N ASP A 314 7.50 -8.04 14.89
CA ASP A 314 8.43 -7.57 13.85
C ASP A 314 8.85 -8.69 12.89
N ARG A 315 9.04 -9.93 13.39
CA ARG A 315 9.27 -11.10 12.53
C ARG A 315 8.07 -11.41 11.63
N ALA A 316 6.85 -11.36 12.19
CA ALA A 316 5.63 -11.58 11.41
C ALA A 316 5.43 -10.47 10.36
N THR A 317 5.82 -9.24 10.71
CA THR A 317 5.83 -8.08 9.80
C THR A 317 6.76 -8.34 8.63
N ALA A 318 8.01 -8.76 8.90
CA ALA A 318 9.00 -9.01 7.88
C ALA A 318 8.58 -10.12 6.90
N VAL A 319 7.95 -11.20 7.40
CA VAL A 319 7.35 -12.24 6.55
C VAL A 319 6.24 -11.67 5.67
N ALA A 320 5.34 -10.86 6.23
CA ALA A 320 4.28 -10.22 5.45
C ALA A 320 4.83 -9.25 4.38
N CYS A 321 5.92 -8.53 4.68
CA CYS A 321 6.61 -7.67 3.71
C CYS A 321 7.22 -8.50 2.57
N ALA A 322 7.93 -9.59 2.86
CA ALA A 322 8.49 -10.48 1.83
C ALA A 322 7.38 -11.06 0.92
N LEU A 323 6.29 -11.53 1.52
CA LEU A 323 5.11 -12.02 0.80
C LEU A 323 4.45 -10.94 -0.07
N ALA A 324 4.42 -9.69 0.38
CA ALA A 324 3.88 -8.58 -0.40
C ALA A 324 4.82 -8.18 -1.56
N TRP A 325 6.15 -8.25 -1.37
CA TRP A 325 7.15 -8.01 -2.41
C TRP A 325 6.98 -8.99 -3.59
N GLU A 326 6.92 -10.28 -3.30
CA GLU A 326 6.69 -11.32 -4.32
C GLU A 326 5.37 -11.11 -5.08
N ARG A 327 4.40 -10.45 -4.45
CA ARG A 327 3.09 -10.11 -5.04
C ARG A 327 3.01 -8.72 -5.64
N GLY A 328 4.15 -8.04 -5.81
CA GLY A 328 4.24 -6.79 -6.58
C GLY A 328 4.26 -5.49 -5.77
N ALA A 329 4.22 -5.54 -4.43
CA ALA A 329 4.46 -4.34 -3.62
C ALA A 329 5.88 -3.82 -3.84
N ARG A 330 6.05 -2.49 -3.69
CA ARG A 330 7.35 -1.83 -3.83
C ARG A 330 7.74 -1.00 -2.62
N LEU A 331 6.78 -0.53 -1.83
CA LEU A 331 7.04 0.27 -0.65
C LEU A 331 6.50 -0.41 0.61
N PHE A 332 7.27 -0.38 1.70
CA PHE A 332 6.97 -1.15 2.91
C PHE A 332 7.10 -0.25 4.14
N ARG A 333 5.95 0.05 4.78
CA ARG A 333 5.86 0.94 5.94
C ARG A 333 6.01 0.17 7.25
N VAL A 334 7.10 0.43 7.98
CA VAL A 334 7.55 -0.40 9.12
C VAL A 334 8.04 0.39 10.33
N HIS A 335 7.89 -0.21 11.52
CA HIS A 335 8.47 0.29 12.78
C HIS A 335 9.91 -0.20 12.99
N ASP A 336 10.20 -1.45 12.61
CA ASP A 336 11.54 -2.05 12.64
C ASP A 336 11.99 -2.29 11.20
N ALA A 337 12.95 -1.47 10.75
CA ALA A 337 13.45 -1.51 9.38
C ALA A 337 14.51 -2.60 9.19
N GLY A 338 15.33 -2.91 10.20
CA GLY A 338 16.40 -3.90 10.11
C GLY A 338 15.87 -5.28 9.75
N VAL A 339 14.87 -5.77 10.51
CA VAL A 339 14.30 -7.11 10.28
C VAL A 339 13.53 -7.18 8.95
N ALA A 340 12.81 -6.11 8.59
CA ALA A 340 12.09 -6.05 7.31
C ALA A 340 13.05 -6.03 6.12
N ARG A 341 14.15 -5.28 6.21
CA ARG A 341 15.20 -5.20 5.20
C ARG A 341 15.84 -6.55 4.92
N GLU A 342 16.16 -7.32 5.96
CA GLU A 342 16.73 -8.65 5.80
C GLU A 342 15.79 -9.58 5.01
N ALA A 343 14.51 -9.62 5.39
CA ALA A 343 13.51 -10.44 4.70
C ALA A 343 13.32 -9.99 3.24
N LEU A 344 13.25 -8.68 2.99
CA LEU A 344 13.08 -8.12 1.64
C LEU A 344 14.31 -8.35 0.76
N ARG A 345 15.53 -8.38 1.33
CA ARG A 345 16.74 -8.76 0.58
C ARG A 345 16.72 -10.20 0.14
N VAL A 346 16.29 -11.11 1.02
CA VAL A 346 16.14 -12.53 0.67
C VAL A 346 15.08 -12.68 -0.43
N ALA A 347 13.91 -12.05 -0.29
CA ALA A 347 12.86 -12.08 -1.30
C ALA A 347 13.26 -11.41 -2.63
N GLY A 348 14.05 -10.34 -2.58
CA GLY A 348 14.61 -9.69 -3.77
C GLY A 348 15.60 -10.59 -4.51
N ALA A 349 16.40 -11.39 -3.79
CA ALA A 349 17.36 -12.32 -4.38
C ALA A 349 16.69 -13.49 -5.11
N THR A 350 15.43 -13.83 -4.80
CA THR A 350 14.67 -14.90 -5.49
C THR A 350 13.90 -14.41 -6.72
N THR A 351 13.75 -13.09 -6.88
CA THR A 351 12.84 -12.47 -7.88
C THR A 351 13.53 -11.49 -8.82
N SER A 352 14.81 -11.18 -8.60
CA SER A 352 15.60 -10.35 -9.52
C SER A 352 15.96 -11.17 -10.77
N PRO A 353 15.54 -10.75 -11.99
CA PRO A 353 16.04 -11.38 -13.20
C PRO A 353 17.54 -11.10 -13.30
N ASN A 354 18.34 -12.17 -13.44
CA ASN A 354 19.76 -12.05 -13.84
C ASN A 354 19.89 -11.32 -15.18
#